data_AF-A0A9P7EWG7-F1
#
_entry.id   AF-A0A9P7EWG7-F1
#
_cell.length_a   1.000
_cell.length_b   1.000
_cell.length_c   1.000
_cell.angle_alpha   90.00
_cell.angle_beta   90.00
_cell.angle_gamma   90.00
#
_symmetry.space_group_name_H-M   'P 1'
#
loop_
_entity.id
_entity.type
_entity.pdbx_description
1 polymer ?
#
loop_
_entity_poly.entity_id
_entity_poly.type
_entity_poly.pdbx_seq_one_letter_code
_entity_poly.pdbx_strand_id
1 'polypeptide(L)'
;MYEDIAFKDAFESIPNRCSDKVLALYMSLKGFHKNLSKTTVESIRSAFKKIDGDTYHGKWHFNEAKQRWEGNPADSADIYDVLSSIKHKAIAEGGDRTHSMAMMKDYMDQAF
;
A
#
# COMPACT_ATOMS: atom_id res chain seq x y z
N MET A 1 10.35 12.04 14.00
CA MET A 1 10.39 11.09 12.86
C MET A 1 10.36 11.81 11.51
N TYR A 2 9.51 12.84 11.34
CA TYR A 2 9.42 13.63 10.09
C TYR A 2 10.54 14.67 9.92
N GLU A 3 11.27 14.99 10.99
CA GLU A 3 12.44 15.91 10.95
C GLU A 3 13.76 15.18 10.69
N ASP A 4 13.72 13.88 10.37
CA ASP A 4 14.91 13.13 10.03
C ASP A 4 15.44 13.59 8.65
N ILE A 5 16.72 13.93 8.58
CA ILE A 5 17.37 14.34 7.33
C ILE A 5 17.23 13.24 6.27
N ALA A 6 17.21 11.97 6.67
CA ALA A 6 17.05 10.84 5.75
C ALA A 6 15.64 10.73 5.14
N PHE A 7 14.65 11.44 5.69
CA PHE A 7 13.28 11.43 5.19
C PHE A 7 13.17 11.95 3.76
N LYS A 8 13.93 13.01 3.43
CA LYS A 8 13.92 13.62 2.09
C LYS A 8 14.49 12.69 1.01
N ASP A 9 15.42 11.82 1.41
CA ASP A 9 16.15 10.89 0.53
C ASP A 9 15.55 9.47 0.58
N ALA A 10 14.36 9.29 1.19
CA ALA A 10 13.77 7.99 1.46
C ALA A 10 13.35 7.19 0.20
N PHE A 11 13.22 7.86 -0.95
CA PHE A 11 12.90 7.25 -2.24
C PHE A 11 14.07 7.30 -3.24
N GLU A 12 15.27 7.68 -2.77
CA GLU A 12 16.48 7.53 -3.59
C GLU A 12 16.78 6.05 -3.87
N SER A 13 17.70 5.80 -4.81
CA SER A 13 18.02 4.44 -5.28
C SER A 13 18.45 3.47 -4.16
N ILE A 14 18.98 4.00 -3.06
CA ILE A 14 19.37 3.23 -1.88
C ILE A 14 18.34 3.49 -0.76
N PRO A 15 17.51 2.50 -0.40
CA PRO A 15 16.63 2.58 0.75
C PRO A 15 17.39 2.89 2.03
N ASN A 16 16.78 3.73 2.87
CA ASN A 16 17.32 4.13 4.16
C ASN A 16 16.32 3.82 5.29
N ARG A 17 16.68 4.15 6.53
CA ARG A 17 15.89 3.87 7.74
C ARG A 17 14.46 4.43 7.75
N CYS A 18 14.15 5.35 6.84
CA CYS A 18 12.84 5.99 6.71
C CYS A 18 12.05 5.49 5.51
N SER A 19 12.65 4.72 4.59
CA SER A 19 12.02 4.34 3.32
C SER A 19 10.70 3.61 3.49
N ASP A 20 10.59 2.69 4.44
CA ASP A 20 9.36 1.98 4.75
C ASP A 20 8.26 2.93 5.26
N LYS A 21 8.61 3.85 6.15
CA LYS A 21 7.70 4.83 6.74
C LYS A 21 7.22 5.87 5.74
N VAL A 22 8.11 6.38 4.89
CA VAL A 22 7.74 7.32 3.82
C VAL A 22 6.86 6.64 2.79
N LEU A 23 7.16 5.38 2.44
CA LEU A 23 6.31 4.60 1.54
C LEU A 23 4.92 4.34 2.17
N ALA A 24 4.85 3.96 3.44
CA ALA A 24 3.59 3.76 4.17
C ALA A 24 2.75 5.04 4.21
N LEU A 25 3.38 6.19 4.47
CA LEU A 25 2.71 7.49 4.42
C LEU A 25 2.20 7.80 3.02
N TYR A 26 3.01 7.59 1.98
CA TYR A 26 2.62 7.83 0.59
C TYR A 26 1.46 6.94 0.17
N MET A 27 1.50 5.65 0.52
CA MET A 27 0.40 4.70 0.28
C MET A 27 -0.87 5.12 1.02
N SER A 28 -0.76 5.58 2.26
CA SER A 28 -1.89 6.08 3.05
C SER A 28 -2.50 7.33 2.43
N LEU A 29 -1.68 8.29 2.00
CA LEU A 29 -2.13 9.48 1.27
C LEU A 29 -2.88 9.10 -0.01
N LYS A 30 -2.36 8.12 -0.76
CA LYS A 30 -2.96 7.68 -2.03
C LYS A 30 -4.27 6.92 -1.81
N GLY A 31 -4.30 5.96 -0.89
CA GLY A 31 -5.46 5.11 -0.63
C GLY A 31 -6.57 5.78 0.17
N PHE A 32 -6.23 6.54 1.22
CA PHE A 32 -7.23 7.17 2.08
C PHE A 32 -7.61 8.56 1.60
N HIS A 33 -6.63 9.46 1.47
CA HIS A 33 -6.91 10.88 1.20
C HIS A 33 -7.28 11.14 -0.27
N LYS A 34 -6.58 10.51 -1.22
CA LYS A 34 -6.89 10.62 -2.66
C LYS A 34 -7.90 9.58 -3.15
N ASN A 35 -8.42 8.75 -2.25
CA ASN A 35 -9.40 7.71 -2.52
C ASN A 35 -9.06 6.78 -3.72
N LEU A 36 -7.79 6.47 -3.92
CA LEU A 36 -7.37 5.55 -4.99
C LEU A 36 -7.68 4.11 -4.62
N SER A 37 -7.91 3.28 -5.62
CA SER A 37 -8.26 1.87 -5.45
C SER A 37 -7.17 1.08 -4.72
N LYS A 38 -7.58 -0.01 -4.06
CA LYS A 38 -6.67 -1.03 -3.51
C LYS A 38 -5.63 -1.48 -4.53
N THR A 39 -6.05 -1.76 -5.76
CA THR A 39 -5.16 -2.20 -6.85
C THR A 39 -4.09 -1.17 -7.20
N THR A 40 -4.42 0.12 -7.14
CA THR A 40 -3.46 1.20 -7.36
C THR A 40 -2.38 1.22 -6.26
N VAL A 41 -2.79 1.07 -5.01
CA VAL A 41 -1.86 1.06 -3.88
C VAL A 41 -0.98 -0.20 -3.86
N GLU A 42 -1.53 -1.36 -4.24
CA GLU A 42 -0.76 -2.59 -4.45
C GLU A 42 0.26 -2.46 -5.60
N SER A 43 -0.11 -1.73 -6.65
CA SER A 43 0.80 -1.42 -7.77
C SER A 43 1.95 -0.50 -7.34
N ILE A 44 1.67 0.50 -6.49
CA ILE A 44 2.71 1.36 -5.90
C ILE A 44 3.71 0.52 -5.11
N ARG A 45 3.24 -0.33 -4.18
CA ARG A 45 4.12 -1.24 -3.43
C ARG A 45 4.95 -2.11 -4.38
N SER A 46 4.33 -2.68 -5.41
CA SER A 46 5.01 -3.57 -6.35
C SER A 46 6.10 -2.85 -7.15
N ALA A 47 5.90 -1.59 -7.51
CA ALA A 47 6.93 -0.77 -8.15
C ALA A 47 8.11 -0.52 -7.20
N PHE A 48 7.84 -0.16 -5.96
CA PHE A 48 8.87 0.05 -4.94
C PHE A 48 9.61 -1.23 -4.57
N LYS A 49 8.94 -2.38 -4.59
CA LYS A 49 9.58 -3.67 -4.36
C LYS A 49 10.70 -3.94 -5.37
N LYS A 50 10.56 -3.45 -6.61
CA LYS A 50 11.54 -3.62 -7.69
C LYS A 50 12.56 -2.47 -7.79
N ILE A 51 12.63 -1.59 -6.79
CA ILE A 51 13.62 -0.52 -6.78
C ILE A 51 15.03 -1.11 -6.90
N ASP A 52 15.89 -0.46 -7.68
CA ASP A 52 17.25 -0.90 -7.94
C ASP A 52 17.35 -2.32 -8.54
N GLY A 53 16.45 -2.66 -9.48
CA GLY A 53 16.54 -3.92 -10.23
C GLY A 53 16.31 -5.17 -9.40
N ASP A 54 15.50 -5.07 -8.33
CA ASP A 54 15.22 -6.15 -7.37
C ASP A 54 16.43 -6.45 -6.43
N THR A 55 17.41 -5.55 -6.31
CA THR A 55 18.58 -5.75 -5.44
C THR A 55 18.20 -5.99 -3.96
N TYR A 56 17.10 -5.40 -3.49
CA TYR A 56 16.67 -5.49 -2.09
C TYR A 56 15.62 -6.59 -1.92
N HIS A 57 15.97 -7.64 -1.17
CA HIS A 57 15.08 -8.76 -0.91
C HIS A 57 15.00 -9.15 0.55
N GLY A 58 13.87 -9.73 0.94
CA GLY A 58 13.64 -10.25 2.29
C GLY A 58 13.03 -9.23 3.23
N LYS A 59 12.76 -9.68 4.47
CA LYS A 59 12.08 -8.88 5.49
C LYS A 59 12.90 -7.63 5.83
N TRP A 60 12.25 -6.47 5.79
CA TRP A 60 12.84 -5.21 6.26
C TRP A 60 13.17 -5.29 7.76
N HIS A 61 14.42 -5.05 8.12
CA HIS A 61 14.86 -5.03 9.51
C HIS A 61 16.17 -4.25 9.67
N PHE A 62 16.45 -3.83 10.90
CA PHE A 62 17.77 -3.29 11.25
C PHE A 62 18.71 -4.45 11.62
N ASN A 63 19.84 -4.54 10.93
CA ASN A 63 20.90 -5.48 11.24
C ASN A 63 21.86 -4.85 12.25
N GLU A 64 21.78 -5.28 13.52
CA GLU A 64 22.60 -4.73 14.60
C GLU A 64 24.10 -5.02 14.41
N ALA A 65 24.48 -6.17 13.87
CA ALA A 65 25.89 -6.53 13.68
C ALA A 65 26.57 -5.62 12.64
N LYS A 66 25.84 -5.23 11.59
CA LYS A 66 26.34 -4.35 10.52
C LYS A 66 25.95 -2.88 10.69
N GLN A 67 25.17 -2.56 11.73
CA GLN A 67 24.63 -1.22 12.01
C GLN A 67 23.92 -0.58 10.80
N ARG A 68 23.15 -1.38 10.05
CA ARG A 68 22.44 -0.89 8.84
C ARG A 68 21.09 -1.57 8.65
N TRP A 69 20.20 -0.90 7.92
CA TRP A 69 18.95 -1.51 7.48
C TRP A 69 19.17 -2.45 6.31
N GLU A 70 18.53 -3.62 6.35
CA GLU A 70 18.58 -4.65 5.32
C GLU A 70 17.17 -5.16 5.00
N GLY A 71 17.03 -5.76 3.82
CA GLY A 71 15.74 -6.24 3.31
C GLY A 71 15.08 -5.26 2.35
N ASN A 72 13.82 -5.53 2.01
CA ASN A 72 13.03 -4.68 1.14
C ASN A 72 12.06 -3.82 1.96
N PRO A 73 12.10 -2.47 1.90
CA PRO A 73 11.20 -1.61 2.66
C PRO A 73 9.73 -1.82 2.29
N ALA A 74 9.42 -2.29 1.08
CA ALA A 74 8.06 -2.63 0.65
C ALA A 74 7.51 -3.91 1.32
N ASP A 75 8.34 -4.63 2.08
CA ASP A 75 7.99 -5.82 2.86
C ASP A 75 8.09 -5.58 4.39
N SER A 76 8.00 -4.31 4.83
CA SER A 76 7.92 -3.95 6.26
C SER A 76 6.53 -4.18 6.86
N ALA A 77 6.44 -4.26 8.19
CA ALA A 77 5.16 -4.39 8.91
C ALA A 77 4.21 -3.21 8.62
N ASP A 78 4.72 -1.98 8.64
CA ASP A 78 3.94 -0.76 8.39
C ASP A 78 3.25 -0.81 7.01
N ILE A 79 3.92 -1.35 5.98
CA ILE A 79 3.35 -1.51 4.65
C ILE A 79 2.19 -2.52 4.64
N TYR A 80 2.34 -3.63 5.36
CA TYR A 80 1.27 -4.62 5.48
C TYR A 80 0.06 -4.08 6.24
N ASP A 81 0.29 -3.28 7.28
CA ASP A 81 -0.79 -2.63 8.05
C ASP A 81 -1.59 -1.64 7.19
N VAL A 82 -0.91 -0.84 6.37
CA VAL A 82 -1.56 0.08 5.41
C VAL A 82 -2.37 -0.70 4.37
N LEU A 83 -1.81 -1.77 3.79
CA LEU A 83 -2.54 -2.62 2.83
C LEU A 83 -3.78 -3.27 3.45
N SER A 84 -3.65 -3.78 4.67
CA SER A 84 -4.77 -4.35 5.42
C SER A 84 -5.86 -3.30 5.63
N SER A 85 -5.49 -2.11 6.09
CA SER A 85 -6.43 -1.01 6.31
C SER A 85 -7.15 -0.57 5.03
N ILE A 86 -6.43 -0.49 3.90
CA ILE A 86 -7.03 -0.16 2.60
C ILE A 86 -7.98 -1.27 2.11
N LYS A 87 -7.63 -2.54 2.34
CA LYS A 87 -8.51 -3.66 2.03
C LYS A 87 -9.81 -3.56 2.83
N HIS A 88 -9.72 -3.28 4.13
CA HIS A 88 -10.88 -3.12 5.00
C HIS A 88 -11.76 -1.96 4.54
N LYS A 89 -11.16 -0.82 4.18
CA LYS A 89 -11.86 0.32 3.58
C LYS A 89 -12.60 -0.09 2.30
N ALA A 90 -11.91 -0.73 1.35
CA ALA A 90 -12.51 -1.14 0.08
C ALA A 90 -13.68 -2.13 0.26
N ILE A 91 -13.61 -2.99 1.28
CA ILE A 91 -14.72 -3.88 1.66
C ILE A 91 -15.88 -3.07 2.24
N ALA A 92 -15.62 -2.10 3.13
CA ALA A 92 -16.67 -1.25 3.70
C ALA A 92 -17.36 -0.39 2.63
N GLU A 93 -16.62 0.18 1.68
CA GLU A 93 -17.15 0.97 0.56
C GLU A 93 -17.84 0.10 -0.49
N GLY A 94 -17.39 -1.15 -0.66
CA GLY A 94 -18.02 -2.15 -1.51
C GLY A 94 -19.13 -2.94 -0.83
N GLY A 95 -19.39 -2.70 0.46
CA GLY A 95 -20.33 -3.44 1.29
C GLY A 95 -21.80 -3.19 0.94
N ASP A 96 -22.05 -2.24 0.03
CA ASP A 96 -23.35 -1.99 -0.58
C ASP A 96 -23.33 -2.23 -2.11
N ARG A 97 -22.37 -3.00 -2.61
CA ARG A 97 -22.44 -3.56 -3.96
C ARG A 97 -23.43 -4.71 -3.96
N THR A 98 -24.69 -4.34 -3.98
CA THR A 98 -25.84 -5.09 -4.48
C THR A 98 -25.66 -5.43 -5.97
N HIS A 99 -24.59 -6.16 -6.32
CA HIS A 99 -24.49 -6.81 -7.63
C HIS A 99 -25.60 -7.88 -7.84
N SER A 100 -26.41 -8.15 -6.82
CA SER A 100 -27.60 -9.02 -6.89
C SER A 100 -28.93 -8.28 -7.07
N MET A 101 -29.00 -6.94 -7.02
CA MET A 101 -30.28 -6.23 -7.24
C MET A 101 -30.60 -5.98 -8.72
N ALA A 102 -29.68 -6.25 -9.65
CA ALA A 102 -29.96 -6.20 -11.09
C ALA A 102 -30.88 -7.34 -11.58
N MET A 103 -31.34 -8.21 -10.68
CA MET A 103 -32.33 -9.27 -10.94
C MET A 103 -33.51 -9.20 -9.96
N MET A 104 -33.88 -8.01 -9.46
CA MET A 104 -35.18 -7.88 -8.80
C MET A 104 -36.28 -8.00 -9.85
N LYS A 105 -37.11 -9.03 -9.67
CA LYS A 105 -38.30 -9.42 -10.44
C LYS A 105 -39.23 -8.24 -10.78
N ASP A 106 -39.19 -7.17 -9.99
CA ASP A 106 -40.00 -5.96 -10.17
C ASP A 106 -39.70 -5.19 -11.48
N TYR A 107 -38.55 -5.43 -12.13
CA TYR A 107 -38.22 -4.83 -13.44
C TYR A 107 -38.70 -5.65 -14.66
N MET A 108 -39.18 -6.88 -14.48
CA MET A 108 -39.69 -7.71 -15.60
C MET A 108 -41.18 -7.50 -15.90
N ASP A 109 -41.95 -6.91 -14.98
CA ASP A 109 -43.41 -6.75 -15.12
C ASP A 109 -43.84 -5.47 -15.89
N GLN A 110 -42.90 -4.76 -16.52
CA GLN A 110 -43.20 -3.58 -17.37
C GLN A 110 -42.93 -3.80 -18.88
N ALA A 111 -42.60 -5.02 -19.30
CA ALA A 111 -42.26 -5.32 -20.68
C ALA A 111 -43.28 -6.22 -21.42
N PHE A 112 -44.49 -6.41 -20.89
CA PHE A 112 -45.60 -7.10 -21.58
C PHE A 112 -46.94 -6.43 -21.30
#